data_AF-A0A9E4UIR3-F1
#
_entry.id   AF-A0A9E4UIR3-F1
#
_cell.length_a   1.000
_cell.length_b   1.000
_cell.length_c   1.000
_cell.angle_alpha   90.00
_cell.angle_beta   90.00
_cell.angle_gamma   90.00
#
_symmetry.space_group_name_H-M   'P 1'
#
loop_
_entity.id
_entity.type
_entity.pdbx_description
1 polymer ?
#
loop_
_entity_poly.entity_id
_entity_poly.type
_entity_poly.pdbx_seq_one_letter_code
_entity_poly.pdbx_strand_id
1 'polypeptide(L)'
;MEIERYTRYNRAFTIVLIQPPASGSHQTRLQLTRTASERALALLRTSDLITIFETSAFVIALLPETDAVGARIVFDRFDEQMVRPGEGWMLKMATYPEHSASIEYFLERFSELLRSSDFKTERYGYLRQVTTDVSRSWRDLPSAQ
;
A
#
# COMPACT_ATOMS: atom_id res chain seq x y z
N MET A 1 -18.25 1.30 8.72
CA MET A 1 -16.96 1.76 8.17
C MET A 1 -16.78 1.17 6.76
N GLU A 2 -16.15 1.82 5.78
CA GLU A 2 -16.04 1.27 4.41
C GLU A 2 -15.31 -0.08 4.37
N ILE A 3 -14.20 -0.21 5.09
CA ILE A 3 -13.40 -1.44 5.17
C ILE A 3 -14.25 -2.63 5.64
N GLU A 4 -15.12 -2.44 6.64
CA GLU A 4 -16.03 -3.48 7.13
C GLU A 4 -17.05 -3.97 6.08
N ARG A 5 -17.39 -3.11 5.10
CA ARG A 5 -18.24 -3.53 3.97
C ARG A 5 -17.45 -4.40 3.00
N TYR A 6 -16.20 -4.04 2.68
CA TYR A 6 -15.36 -4.81 1.77
C TYR A 6 -15.04 -6.19 2.31
N THR A 7 -14.83 -6.32 3.62
CA THR A 7 -14.55 -7.60 4.28
C THR A 7 -15.76 -8.51 4.32
N ARG A 8 -16.95 -7.96 4.62
CA ARG A 8 -18.21 -8.73 4.63
C ARG A 8 -18.51 -9.37 3.27
N TYR A 9 -18.10 -8.74 2.18
CA TYR A 9 -18.35 -9.21 0.82
C TYR A 9 -17.11 -9.76 0.10
N ASN A 10 -15.99 -9.90 0.82
CA ASN A 10 -14.68 -10.28 0.25
C ASN A 10 -14.34 -9.51 -1.04
N ARG A 11 -14.69 -8.22 -1.08
CA ARG A 11 -14.44 -7.35 -2.22
C ARG A 11 -13.03 -6.81 -2.14
N ALA A 12 -12.36 -6.79 -3.29
CA ALA A 12 -11.00 -6.27 -3.36
C ALA A 12 -10.96 -4.78 -3.06
N PHE A 13 -9.91 -4.34 -2.39
CA PHE A 13 -9.54 -2.94 -2.30
C PHE A 13 -8.03 -2.82 -2.14
N THR A 14 -7.48 -1.68 -2.55
CA THR A 14 -6.05 -1.40 -2.42
C THR A 14 -5.82 -0.15 -1.60
N ILE A 15 -4.80 -0.18 -0.76
CA ILE A 15 -4.27 0.99 -0.08
C ILE A 15 -2.95 1.37 -0.73
N VAL A 16 -2.80 2.63 -1.11
CA VAL A 16 -1.56 3.22 -1.64
C VAL A 16 -1.05 4.25 -0.64
N LEU A 17 0.23 4.15 -0.29
CA LEU A 17 0.96 5.13 0.50
C LEU A 17 1.83 5.96 -0.45
N ILE A 18 1.74 7.28 -0.30
CA ILE A 18 2.58 8.25 -1.02
C ILE A 18 3.32 9.09 0.01
N GLN A 19 4.65 9.06 -0.04
CA GLN A 19 5.51 9.79 0.89
C GLN A 19 6.59 10.58 0.13
N PRO A 20 6.78 11.88 0.44
CA PRO A 20 7.84 12.68 -0.14
C PRO A 20 9.22 12.17 0.29
N PRO A 21 10.29 12.57 -0.42
CA PRO A 21 11.65 12.26 -0.03
C PRO A 21 11.92 12.61 1.44
N ALA A 22 12.65 11.73 2.14
CA ALA A 22 13.04 11.98 3.52
C ALA A 22 14.01 13.18 3.64
N SER A 23 14.73 13.48 2.57
CA SER A 23 15.61 14.65 2.46
C SER A 23 14.81 15.94 2.36
N GLY A 24 15.12 16.92 3.21
CA GLY A 24 14.54 18.25 3.17
C GLY A 24 13.97 18.69 4.52
N SER A 25 13.62 19.97 4.61
CA SER A 25 12.99 20.50 5.81
C SER A 25 11.57 19.92 5.98
N HIS A 26 11.06 19.92 7.22
CA HIS A 26 9.67 19.53 7.49
C HIS A 26 8.67 20.35 6.65
N GLN A 27 8.92 21.65 6.49
CA GLN A 27 8.08 22.53 5.68
C GLN A 27 8.11 22.17 4.19
N THR A 28 9.29 21.83 3.66
CA THR A 28 9.43 21.33 2.28
C THR A 28 8.64 20.03 2.09
N ARG A 29 8.78 19.09 3.02
CA ARG A 29 8.04 17.83 2.97
C ARG A 29 6.53 18.04 3.02
N LEU A 30 6.02 18.91 3.88
CA LEU A 30 4.60 19.27 3.93
C LEU A 30 4.11 19.84 2.59
N GLN A 31 4.88 20.74 1.98
CA GLN A 31 4.53 21.33 0.69
C GLN A 31 4.50 20.28 -0.43
N LEU A 32 5.46 19.35 -0.41
CA LEU A 32 5.45 18.21 -1.32
C LEU A 32 4.23 17.32 -1.07
N THR A 33 3.93 16.95 0.18
CA THR A 33 2.73 16.15 0.53
C THR A 33 1.43 16.79 0.01
N ARG A 34 1.29 18.12 0.13
CA ARG A 34 0.14 18.84 -0.43
C ARG A 34 0.08 18.74 -1.96
N THR A 35 1.21 18.97 -2.61
CA THR A 35 1.33 18.82 -4.08
C THR A 35 0.97 17.39 -4.53
N ALA A 36 1.43 16.38 -3.79
CA ALA A 36 1.09 14.99 -4.06
C ALA A 36 -0.41 14.71 -3.88
N SER A 37 -1.03 15.27 -2.85
CA SER A 37 -2.47 15.11 -2.63
C SER A 37 -3.32 15.72 -3.75
N GLU A 38 -2.94 16.90 -4.25
CA GLU A 38 -3.61 17.54 -5.39
C GLU A 38 -3.48 16.72 -6.67
N ARG A 39 -2.28 16.19 -6.93
CA ARG A 39 -2.05 15.29 -8.07
C ARG A 39 -2.82 13.98 -7.93
N ALA A 40 -2.89 13.42 -6.73
CA ALA A 40 -3.68 12.23 -6.45
C ALA A 40 -5.16 12.45 -6.70
N LEU A 41 -5.73 13.55 -6.24
CA LEU A 41 -7.11 13.89 -6.53
C LEU A 41 -7.40 13.98 -8.04
N ALA A 42 -6.43 14.39 -8.86
CA ALA A 42 -6.60 14.44 -10.31
C ALA A 42 -6.51 13.07 -11.00
N LEU A 43 -5.90 12.07 -10.35
CA LEU A 43 -5.67 10.72 -10.90
C LEU A 43 -6.68 9.68 -10.43
N LEU A 44 -7.32 9.95 -9.30
CA LEU A 44 -8.23 9.05 -8.62
C LEU A 44 -9.69 9.23 -9.10
N ARG A 45 -10.49 8.19 -8.91
CA ARG A 45 -11.93 8.22 -9.16
C ARG A 45 -12.64 8.93 -8.01
N THR A 46 -13.85 9.40 -8.26
CA THR A 46 -14.69 10.02 -7.23
C THR A 46 -15.02 9.08 -6.06
N SER A 47 -14.99 7.76 -6.29
CA SER A 47 -15.20 6.74 -5.26
C SER A 47 -13.98 6.47 -4.39
N ASP A 48 -12.80 6.89 -4.83
CA ASP A 48 -11.56 6.63 -4.10
C ASP A 48 -11.43 7.62 -2.94
N LEU A 49 -10.86 7.17 -1.82
CA LEU A 49 -10.67 8.02 -0.65
C LEU A 49 -9.21 8.43 -0.52
N ILE A 50 -8.98 9.67 -0.12
CA ILE A 50 -7.64 10.19 0.16
C ILE A 50 -7.60 10.77 1.57
N THR A 51 -6.55 10.43 2.31
CA THR A 51 -6.29 10.96 3.65
C THR A 51 -4.88 11.52 3.70
N ILE A 52 -4.76 12.77 4.14
CA ILE A 52 -3.48 13.47 4.27
C ILE A 52 -3.06 13.46 5.74
N PHE A 53 -1.84 13.02 5.99
CA PHE A 53 -1.24 13.00 7.32
C PHE A 53 -0.15 14.06 7.38
N GLU A 54 -0.53 15.30 7.72
CA GLU A 54 0.39 16.45 7.71
C GLU A 54 1.56 16.26 8.70
N THR A 55 1.30 15.86 9.95
CA THR A 55 2.34 15.67 10.99
C THR A 55 3.46 14.73 10.57
N SER A 56 3.12 13.71 9.78
CA SER A 56 4.07 12.71 9.30
C SER A 56 4.47 12.92 7.82
N ALA A 57 3.87 13.93 7.17
CA ALA A 57 4.02 14.28 5.77
C ALA A 57 3.86 13.08 4.82
N PHE A 58 2.72 12.39 4.85
CA PHE A 58 2.38 11.36 3.85
C PHE A 58 0.89 11.39 3.48
N VAL A 59 0.54 10.70 2.41
CA VAL A 59 -0.83 10.55 1.91
C VAL A 59 -1.17 9.08 1.80
N ILE A 60 -2.38 8.71 2.19
CA ILE A 60 -2.96 7.40 1.94
C ILE A 60 -4.10 7.56 0.94
N ALA A 61 -4.08 6.78 -0.13
CA ALA A 61 -5.23 6.59 -1.02
C ALA A 61 -5.82 5.19 -0.83
N LEU A 62 -7.12 5.11 -0.55
CA LEU A 62 -7.89 3.88 -0.56
C LEU A 62 -8.60 3.79 -1.91
N LEU A 63 -8.37 2.70 -2.62
CA LEU A 63 -8.95 2.38 -3.93
C LEU A 63 -9.96 1.24 -3.73
N PRO A 64 -11.25 1.55 -3.55
CA PRO A 64 -12.26 0.53 -3.33
C PRO A 64 -12.54 -0.22 -4.63
N GLU A 65 -12.95 -1.49 -4.53
CA GLU A 65 -13.25 -2.37 -5.69
C GLU A 65 -12.10 -2.44 -6.71
N THR A 66 -10.87 -2.30 -6.22
CA THR A 66 -9.67 -2.28 -7.03
C THR A 66 -8.78 -3.43 -6.60
N ASP A 67 -8.48 -4.31 -7.55
CA ASP A 67 -7.53 -5.41 -7.39
C ASP A 67 -6.08 -4.95 -7.64
N ALA A 68 -5.09 -5.84 -7.49
CA ALA A 68 -3.70 -5.42 -7.67
C ALA A 68 -3.38 -4.98 -9.09
N VAL A 69 -4.08 -5.50 -10.10
CA VAL A 69 -3.87 -5.11 -11.50
C VAL A 69 -4.36 -3.68 -11.73
N GLY A 70 -5.59 -3.38 -11.32
CA GLY A 70 -6.16 -2.03 -11.41
C GLY A 70 -5.36 -1.03 -10.58
N ALA A 71 -4.96 -1.42 -9.36
CA ALA A 71 -4.14 -0.57 -8.52
C ALA A 71 -2.76 -0.33 -9.09
N ARG A 72 -2.17 -1.31 -9.78
CA ARG A 72 -0.87 -1.15 -10.44
C ARG A 72 -0.92 -0.05 -11.49
N ILE A 73 -1.99 0.03 -12.28
CA ILE A 73 -2.17 1.09 -13.28
C ILE A 73 -2.23 2.46 -12.60
N VAL A 74 -2.96 2.58 -11.49
CA VAL A 74 -3.03 3.83 -10.71
C VAL A 74 -1.66 4.18 -10.11
N PHE A 75 -0.94 3.17 -9.59
CA PHE A 75 0.39 3.30 -9.03
C PHE A 75 1.42 3.76 -10.07
N ASP A 76 1.41 3.19 -11.27
CA ASP A 76 2.34 3.57 -12.34
C ASP A 76 2.07 5.01 -12.80
N ARG A 77 0.79 5.44 -12.88
CA ARG A 77 0.43 6.85 -13.13
C ARG A 77 0.93 7.78 -12.02
N PHE A 78 0.90 7.32 -10.78
CA PHE A 78 1.47 8.06 -9.67
C PHE A 78 2.98 8.22 -9.83
N ASP A 79 3.70 7.14 -10.13
CA ASP A 79 5.14 7.18 -10.33
C ASP A 79 5.51 8.14 -11.48
N GLU A 80 4.83 8.04 -12.63
CA GLU A 80 5.06 8.91 -13.79
C GLU A 80 4.78 10.40 -13.51
N GLN A 81 3.69 10.71 -12.79
CA GLN A 81 3.27 12.10 -12.57
C GLN A 81 3.85 12.74 -11.31
N MET A 82 4.26 11.95 -10.31
CA MET A 82 4.83 12.46 -9.06
C MET A 82 6.34 12.61 -9.15
N VAL A 83 7.03 11.71 -9.86
CA VAL A 83 8.49 11.74 -10.00
C VAL A 83 8.88 12.83 -10.99
N ARG A 84 9.19 14.02 -10.47
CA ARG A 84 10.15 14.87 -11.17
C ARG A 84 11.51 14.17 -11.14
N PRO A 85 12.28 14.13 -12.24
CA PRO A 85 13.63 13.56 -12.23
C PRO A 85 14.45 14.17 -11.08
N GLY A 86 14.89 13.33 -10.13
CA GLY A 86 15.69 13.74 -8.97
C GLY A 86 14.95 13.80 -7.62
N GLU A 87 13.62 13.74 -7.58
CA GLU A 87 12.86 13.65 -6.33
C GLU A 87 12.55 12.17 -6.02
N GLY A 88 13.27 11.58 -5.07
CA GLY A 88 13.11 10.17 -4.64
C GLY A 88 11.86 9.94 -3.80
N TRP A 89 10.68 10.08 -4.40
CA TRP A 89 9.40 9.76 -3.78
C TRP A 89 9.32 8.29 -3.39
N MET A 90 8.64 8.01 -2.28
CA MET A 90 8.36 6.64 -1.84
C MET A 90 6.89 6.34 -2.04
N LEU A 91 6.61 5.35 -2.88
CA LEU A 91 5.28 4.82 -3.14
C LEU A 91 5.21 3.37 -2.63
N LYS A 92 4.18 3.02 -1.85
CA LYS A 92 3.91 1.63 -1.44
C LYS A 92 2.44 1.30 -1.74
N MET A 93 2.13 0.04 -2.01
CA MET A 93 0.74 -0.40 -2.17
C MET A 93 0.51 -1.78 -1.56
N ALA A 94 -0.72 -2.04 -1.10
CA ALA A 94 -1.15 -3.34 -0.63
C ALA A 94 -2.64 -3.55 -0.97
N THR A 95 -2.96 -4.72 -1.52
CA THR A 95 -4.31 -5.11 -1.96
C THR A 95 -4.87 -6.24 -1.09
N TYR A 96 -6.08 -6.08 -0.58
CA TYR A 96 -6.88 -7.14 0.03
C TYR A 96 -7.81 -7.76 -1.02
N PRO A 97 -8.09 -9.07 -0.99
CA PRO A 97 -7.54 -10.10 -0.10
C PRO A 97 -6.21 -10.71 -0.58
N GLU A 98 -5.68 -10.24 -1.70
CA GLU A 98 -4.51 -10.84 -2.37
C GLU A 98 -3.27 -10.95 -1.47
N HIS A 99 -2.98 -9.92 -0.68
CA HIS A 99 -1.82 -9.91 0.22
C HIS A 99 -2.13 -10.44 1.62
N SER A 100 -3.40 -10.65 1.98
CA SER A 100 -3.80 -11.26 3.24
C SER A 100 -5.28 -11.64 3.23
N ALA A 101 -5.57 -12.88 3.63
CA ALA A 101 -6.94 -13.37 3.76
C ALA A 101 -7.71 -12.76 4.95
N SER A 102 -7.00 -12.27 5.98
CA SER A 102 -7.60 -11.54 7.10
C SER A 102 -7.33 -10.05 6.96
N ILE A 103 -8.38 -9.26 7.19
CA ILE A 103 -8.30 -7.81 7.16
C ILE A 103 -7.48 -7.25 8.32
N GLU A 104 -7.59 -7.84 9.49
CA GLU A 104 -6.87 -7.43 10.69
C GLU A 104 -5.37 -7.55 10.44
N TYR A 105 -4.93 -8.71 9.94
CA TYR A 105 -3.54 -8.93 9.55
C TYR A 105 -3.13 -8.04 8.38
N PHE A 106 -4.02 -7.78 7.42
CA PHE A 106 -3.74 -6.86 6.31
C PHE A 106 -3.41 -5.44 6.82
N LEU A 107 -4.26 -4.90 7.70
CA LEU A 107 -4.10 -3.56 8.26
C LEU A 107 -2.92 -3.46 9.23
N GLU A 108 -2.65 -4.51 10.01
CA GLU A 108 -1.48 -4.60 10.87
C GLU A 108 -0.20 -4.53 10.04
N ARG A 109 -0.10 -5.35 8.99
CA ARG A 109 1.07 -5.37 8.09
C ARG A 109 1.23 -4.06 7.34
N PHE A 110 0.13 -3.44 6.90
CA PHE A 110 0.19 -2.11 6.32
C PHE A 110 0.67 -1.05 7.33
N SER A 111 0.25 -1.15 8.59
CA SER A 111 0.72 -0.27 9.65
C SER A 111 2.21 -0.44 9.96
N GLU A 112 2.74 -1.66 9.88
CA GLU A 112 4.18 -1.91 9.96
C GLU A 112 4.93 -1.27 8.77
N LEU A 113 4.35 -1.31 7.56
CA LEU A 113 4.90 -0.64 6.38
C LEU A 113 4.95 0.88 6.52
N LEU A 114 4.00 1.49 7.25
CA LEU A 114 4.03 2.92 7.57
C LEU A 114 5.17 3.27 8.54
N ARG A 115 5.56 2.34 9.42
CA ARG A 115 6.59 2.57 10.45
C ARG A 115 8.00 2.26 9.97
N SER A 116 8.16 1.43 8.94
CA SER A 116 9.48 1.05 8.43
C SER A 116 10.02 2.04 7.39
N SER A 117 11.14 2.68 7.76
CA SER A 117 11.98 3.48 6.86
C SER A 117 12.87 2.60 5.95
N ASP A 118 13.10 1.35 6.34
CA ASP A 118 14.00 0.40 5.67
C ASP A 118 13.29 -0.63 4.78
N PHE A 119 12.23 -0.23 4.08
CA PHE A 119 11.85 -1.03 2.93
C PHE A 119 12.79 -0.64 1.81
N LYS A 120 13.78 -1.49 1.52
CA LYS A 120 14.58 -1.37 0.30
C LYS A 120 13.60 -1.15 -0.83
N THR A 121 13.71 0.01 -1.46
CA THR A 121 13.22 0.26 -2.81
C THR A 121 14.03 -0.63 -3.76
N GLU A 122 13.96 -1.95 -3.58
CA GLU A 122 14.09 -2.81 -4.74
C GLU A 122 12.97 -2.33 -5.64
N ARG A 123 13.32 -1.91 -6.85
CA ARG A 123 12.40 -1.40 -7.87
C ARG A 123 11.18 -2.30 -8.12
N TYR A 124 11.10 -3.47 -7.49
CA TYR A 124 9.95 -4.37 -7.42
C TYR A 124 9.91 -5.11 -6.06
N GLY A 125 9.71 -4.40 -4.95
CA GLY A 125 9.45 -5.01 -3.64
C GLY A 125 8.01 -5.51 -3.51
N TYR A 126 7.65 -6.55 -4.26
CA TYR A 126 6.42 -7.32 -4.00
C TYR A 126 6.43 -7.75 -2.53
N LEU A 127 5.27 -7.69 -1.87
CA LEU A 127 4.97 -8.41 -0.63
C LEU A 127 5.00 -9.94 -0.91
N ARG A 128 6.15 -10.46 -1.34
CA ARG A 128 6.41 -11.88 -1.63
C ARG A 128 7.54 -12.42 -0.75
N GLN A 129 7.62 -11.93 0.48
CA GLN A 129 8.46 -12.54 1.51
C GLN A 129 7.74 -12.45 2.85
N VAL A 130 6.75 -13.33 3.05
CA VAL A 130 6.54 -14.21 4.22
C VAL A 130 5.26 -15.01 3.95
N THR A 131 5.34 -16.00 3.05
CA THR A 131 4.41 -17.13 3.03
C THR A 131 5.19 -18.35 2.57
N THR A 132 6.01 -18.89 3.48
CA THR A 132 6.19 -20.32 3.71
C THR A 132 7.18 -20.49 4.85
N ASP A 133 6.69 -20.46 6.08
CA ASP A 133 7.11 -21.50 7.02
C ASP A 133 6.03 -21.70 8.11
N VAL A 134 4.88 -22.22 7.70
CA VAL A 134 4.00 -23.00 8.60
C VAL A 134 3.44 -24.17 7.81
N SER A 135 4.30 -25.12 7.44
CA SER A 135 3.84 -26.46 7.05
C SER A 135 4.90 -27.52 7.38
N ARG A 136 5.01 -27.83 8.68
CA ARG A 136 5.41 -29.14 9.22
C ARG A 136 4.44 -29.40 10.38
N SER A 137 3.87 -30.57 10.65
CA SER A 137 3.68 -31.85 9.96
C SER A 137 2.56 -32.52 10.77
N TRP A 138 1.51 -33.03 10.12
CA TRP A 138 0.62 -34.05 10.69
C TRP A 138 0.38 -35.19 9.69
N ARG A 139 1.25 -35.31 8.67
CA ARG A 139 1.14 -36.35 7.63
C ARG A 139 2.28 -37.36 7.64
N ASP A 140 3.12 -37.37 8.66
CA ASP A 140 3.96 -38.52 8.99
C ASP A 140 3.20 -39.55 9.84
N LEU A 141 1.98 -39.91 9.39
CA LEU A 141 1.34 -41.15 9.82
C LEU A 141 1.57 -42.19 8.72
N PRO A 142 2.30 -43.28 9.01
CA PRO A 142 2.43 -44.37 8.06
C PRO A 142 1.04 -44.95 7.77
N SER A 143 0.66 -44.95 6.49
CA SER A 143 -0.52 -45.65 6.02
C SER A 143 -0.21 -47.15 5.97
N ALA A 144 -1.13 -47.95 6.51
CA ALA A 144 -1.04 -49.39 6.64
C ALA A 144 -0.59 -50.10 5.35
N GLN A 145 0.35 -51.04 5.52
CA GLN A 145 0.30 -52.39 4.95
C GLN A 145 0.78 -53.38 6.01
#